data_AF-A0A969JPK4-F1
#
_entry.id   AF-A0A969JPK4-F1
#
_cell.length_a   1.000
_cell.length_b   1.000
_cell.length_c   1.000
_cell.angle_alpha   90.00
_cell.angle_beta   90.00
_cell.angle_gamma   90.00
#
_symmetry.space_group_name_H-M   'P 1'
#
loop_
_entity.id
_entity.type
_entity.pdbx_description
1 polymer ?
#
loop_
_entity_poly.entity_id
_entity_poly.type
_entity_poly.pdbx_seq_one_letter_code
_entity_poly.pdbx_strand_id
1 'polypeptide(L)'
;MLSDSKVEITETVFLSNTADYGGGLIAYDKIHVSQGLFEGNIGLEDGGGIYAVDDIKLTHSSFLNNTAIFRGGGLYATDITLVVDSTFVGNSALKGNGGGINITIPVINGVYEDQLAGGDPGLVMTRTHFIGNTAMEFGGGISAYQSLSIHSSTFIGNEANYGGGYYQGTGDALFINTLFAKNTALTAASVIAWDSPGDLSILHATIVGDTQDNPSAIGIFDGSLWLANSIVTQFIIGIRNIGGIVNQDYNLFYQNDTDIDGTYTGGTHNVDGNPNFIAPENNNYHLGPSSAALDMGTDVGIAFDVDGHPRPYGLGFDVGYDEANFIPQDIYLPMIER
;
A
#
# COMPACT_ATOMS: atom_id res chain seq x y z
N MET A 1 -26.65 -20.79 -19.88
CA MET A 1 -26.57 -20.12 -18.56
C MET A 1 -25.85 -21.08 -17.63
N LEU A 2 -24.52 -21.00 -17.61
CA LEU A 2 -23.71 -21.69 -16.60
C LEU A 2 -23.80 -20.83 -15.34
N SER A 3 -24.24 -21.40 -14.23
CA SER A 3 -24.29 -20.72 -12.95
C SER A 3 -22.87 -20.37 -12.53
N ASP A 4 -22.63 -19.08 -12.34
CA ASP A 4 -21.48 -18.47 -11.69
C ASP A 4 -21.49 -18.90 -10.20
N SER A 5 -21.16 -20.18 -9.94
CA SER A 5 -21.26 -20.78 -8.62
C SER A 5 -20.16 -20.22 -7.73
N LYS A 6 -20.47 -19.09 -7.11
CA LYS A 6 -19.65 -18.40 -6.13
C LYS A 6 -19.86 -19.04 -4.76
N VAL A 7 -18.78 -19.47 -4.12
CA VAL A 7 -18.84 -19.84 -2.70
C VAL A 7 -18.82 -18.57 -1.87
N GLU A 8 -19.82 -18.41 -1.01
CA GLU A 8 -19.95 -17.29 -0.07
C GLU A 8 -19.60 -17.79 1.33
N ILE A 9 -18.58 -17.22 1.95
CA ILE A 9 -18.24 -17.43 3.35
C ILE A 9 -18.49 -16.13 4.09
N THR A 10 -19.37 -16.17 5.09
CA THR A 10 -19.78 -14.97 5.82
C THR A 10 -19.73 -15.24 7.32
N GLU A 11 -19.13 -14.32 8.08
CA GLU A 11 -19.09 -14.37 9.55
C GLU A 11 -18.45 -15.66 10.10
N THR A 12 -17.45 -16.18 9.39
CA THR A 12 -16.78 -17.44 9.74
C THR A 12 -15.43 -17.20 10.40
N VAL A 13 -15.09 -18.04 11.37
CA VAL A 13 -13.81 -18.02 12.09
C VAL A 13 -13.00 -19.28 11.77
N PHE A 14 -11.77 -19.09 11.31
CA PHE A 14 -10.74 -20.11 11.11
C PHE A 14 -9.58 -19.80 12.06
N LEU A 15 -9.45 -20.60 13.13
CA LEU A 15 -8.49 -20.34 14.22
C LEU A 15 -7.50 -21.51 14.37
N SER A 16 -6.21 -21.20 14.31
CA SER A 16 -5.10 -22.12 14.63
C SER A 16 -5.12 -23.44 13.87
N ASN A 17 -5.53 -23.40 12.60
CA ASN A 17 -5.52 -24.57 11.73
C ASN A 17 -4.13 -24.73 11.09
N THR A 18 -3.78 -25.97 10.72
CA THR A 18 -2.56 -26.27 9.96
C THR A 18 -2.92 -27.15 8.76
N ALA A 19 -2.46 -26.74 7.58
CA ALA A 19 -2.61 -27.50 6.34
C ALA A 19 -1.38 -27.29 5.45
N ASP A 20 -1.23 -28.10 4.40
CA ASP A 20 -0.16 -27.90 3.42
C ASP A 20 -0.35 -26.56 2.69
N TYR A 21 -1.56 -26.30 2.18
CA TYR A 21 -1.95 -25.03 1.58
C TYR A 21 -3.17 -24.47 2.28
N GLY A 22 -3.22 -23.15 2.46
CA GLY A 22 -4.41 -22.49 2.97
C GLY A 22 -4.70 -22.93 4.40
N GLY A 23 -3.82 -22.59 5.33
CA GLY A 23 -3.86 -23.09 6.72
C GLY A 23 -5.26 -23.02 7.33
N GLY A 24 -6.00 -21.93 7.09
CA GLY A 24 -7.42 -21.81 7.43
C GLY A 24 -8.36 -22.32 6.33
N LEU A 25 -8.12 -21.94 5.07
CA LEU A 25 -8.99 -22.27 3.95
C LEU A 25 -8.23 -22.42 2.63
N ILE A 26 -8.61 -23.43 1.86
CA ILE A 26 -8.22 -23.59 0.46
C ILE A 26 -9.43 -23.37 -0.46
N ALA A 27 -9.25 -22.56 -1.51
CA ALA A 27 -10.26 -22.26 -2.50
C ALA A 27 -9.71 -22.47 -3.91
N TYR A 28 -10.22 -23.49 -4.62
CA TYR A 28 -9.86 -23.77 -6.02
C TYR A 28 -10.78 -23.05 -7.02
N ASP A 29 -12.00 -22.72 -6.61
CA ASP A 29 -12.98 -21.97 -7.40
C ASP A 29 -13.21 -20.59 -6.76
N LYS A 30 -13.87 -19.70 -7.51
CA LYS A 30 -14.22 -18.34 -7.06
C LYS A 30 -14.87 -18.30 -5.68
N ILE A 31 -14.36 -17.41 -4.84
CA ILE A 31 -14.81 -17.26 -3.47
C ILE A 31 -15.00 -15.79 -3.09
N HIS A 32 -16.03 -15.52 -2.30
CA HIS A 32 -16.14 -14.29 -1.55
C HIS A 32 -16.18 -14.58 -0.06
N VAL A 33 -15.28 -13.92 0.65
CA VAL A 33 -15.25 -13.94 2.10
C VAL A 33 -15.66 -12.56 2.59
N SER A 34 -16.69 -12.54 3.43
CA SER A 34 -17.14 -11.33 4.10
C SER A 34 -17.16 -11.54 5.60
N GLN A 35 -16.68 -10.56 6.37
CA GLN A 35 -16.66 -10.67 7.85
C GLN A 35 -15.95 -11.94 8.36
N GLY A 36 -14.94 -12.42 7.64
CA GLY A 36 -14.17 -13.60 8.03
C GLY A 36 -13.05 -13.24 9.01
N LEU A 37 -12.78 -14.14 9.96
CA LEU A 37 -11.59 -14.09 10.81
C LEU A 37 -10.69 -15.29 10.54
N PHE A 38 -9.47 -15.05 10.10
CA PHE A 38 -8.41 -16.04 9.95
C PHE A 38 -7.31 -15.69 10.94
N GLU A 39 -7.16 -16.47 12.00
CA GLU A 39 -6.21 -16.18 13.06
C GLU A 39 -5.29 -17.37 13.37
N GLY A 40 -3.98 -17.11 13.41
CA GLY A 40 -2.98 -18.09 13.83
C GLY A 40 -2.91 -19.35 12.96
N ASN A 41 -3.42 -19.30 11.72
CA ASN A 41 -3.41 -20.45 10.83
C ASN A 41 -2.03 -20.60 10.17
N ILE A 42 -1.67 -21.84 9.86
CA ILE A 42 -0.36 -22.23 9.34
C ILE A 42 -0.51 -22.99 8.03
N GLY A 43 -0.01 -22.41 6.94
CA GLY A 43 0.22 -23.08 5.66
C GLY A 43 1.65 -23.60 5.61
N LEU A 44 1.84 -24.91 5.49
CA LEU A 44 3.18 -25.51 5.38
C LEU A 44 3.85 -25.24 4.03
N GLU A 45 3.09 -24.76 3.05
CA GLU A 45 3.58 -24.20 1.80
C GLU A 45 3.13 -22.73 1.66
N ASP A 46 2.01 -22.50 0.98
CA ASP A 46 1.50 -21.17 0.65
C ASP A 46 0.13 -20.92 1.29
N GLY A 47 -0.15 -19.65 1.59
CA GLY A 47 -1.43 -19.22 2.14
C GLY A 47 -1.58 -19.63 3.61
N GLY A 48 -1.07 -18.82 4.54
CA GLY A 48 -1.21 -19.14 5.96
C GLY A 48 -2.66 -19.08 6.41
N GLY A 49 -3.38 -18.02 6.03
CA GLY A 49 -4.83 -17.92 6.22
C GLY A 49 -5.59 -18.61 5.08
N ILE A 50 -5.45 -18.07 3.86
CA ILE A 50 -6.13 -18.57 2.66
C ILE A 50 -5.14 -18.88 1.54
N TYR A 51 -5.38 -19.97 0.83
CA TYR A 51 -4.82 -20.25 -0.49
C TYR A 51 -5.93 -20.25 -1.54
N ALA A 52 -5.88 -19.28 -2.46
CA ALA A 52 -6.88 -19.10 -3.52
C ALA A 52 -6.26 -19.26 -4.92
N VAL A 53 -6.89 -20.08 -5.77
CA VAL A 53 -6.43 -20.39 -7.15
C VAL A 53 -7.26 -19.69 -8.24
N ASP A 54 -8.44 -19.20 -7.87
CA ASP A 54 -9.34 -18.46 -8.75
C ASP A 54 -9.78 -17.18 -8.01
N ASP A 55 -10.62 -16.36 -8.62
CA ASP A 55 -11.03 -15.05 -8.12
C ASP A 55 -11.39 -15.07 -6.63
N ILE A 56 -10.64 -14.31 -5.83
CA ILE A 56 -11.03 -14.01 -4.45
C ILE A 56 -11.52 -12.57 -4.32
N LYS A 57 -12.65 -12.43 -3.62
CA LYS A 57 -13.16 -11.17 -3.10
C LYS A 57 -13.13 -11.21 -1.58
N LEU A 58 -12.53 -10.20 -0.96
CA LEU A 58 -12.50 -10.04 0.49
C LEU A 58 -13.18 -8.74 0.89
N THR A 59 -14.12 -8.83 1.82
CA THR A 59 -14.74 -7.65 2.42
C THR A 59 -14.78 -7.77 3.94
N HIS A 60 -14.50 -6.70 4.67
CA HIS A 60 -14.67 -6.64 6.13
C HIS A 60 -13.97 -7.78 6.90
N SER A 61 -12.86 -8.31 6.39
CA SER A 61 -12.25 -9.54 6.90
C SER A 61 -10.90 -9.28 7.57
N SER A 62 -10.56 -10.10 8.56
CA SER A 62 -9.35 -9.97 9.36
C SER A 62 -8.46 -11.20 9.24
N PHE A 63 -7.18 -10.97 8.95
CA PHE A 63 -6.13 -11.98 8.85
C PHE A 63 -5.06 -11.63 9.89
N LEU A 64 -5.02 -12.39 10.98
CA LEU A 64 -4.20 -12.09 12.15
C LEU A 64 -3.19 -13.20 12.40
N ASN A 65 -1.90 -12.87 12.45
CA ASN A 65 -0.83 -13.79 12.85
C ASN A 65 -0.82 -15.13 12.08
N ASN A 66 -1.25 -15.14 10.83
CA ASN A 66 -1.18 -16.33 9.99
C ASN A 66 0.23 -16.49 9.42
N THR A 67 0.67 -17.72 9.22
CA THR A 67 2.02 -18.04 8.78
C THR A 67 1.99 -18.96 7.56
N ALA A 68 2.69 -18.59 6.51
CA ALA A 68 3.05 -19.48 5.40
C ALA A 68 4.55 -19.75 5.43
N ILE A 69 4.98 -20.94 5.02
CA ILE A 69 6.41 -21.19 4.86
C ILE A 69 6.96 -20.41 3.68
N PHE A 70 6.26 -20.37 2.54
CA PHE A 70 6.77 -19.76 1.32
C PHE A 70 6.08 -18.45 0.99
N ARG A 71 4.79 -18.45 0.66
CA ARG A 71 4.15 -17.23 0.16
C ARG A 71 2.79 -16.96 0.79
N GLY A 72 2.46 -15.68 0.95
CA GLY A 72 1.14 -15.25 1.38
C GLY A 72 0.85 -15.64 2.82
N GLY A 73 1.53 -15.02 3.78
CA GLY A 73 1.34 -15.33 5.20
C GLY A 73 -0.12 -15.21 5.62
N GLY A 74 -0.81 -14.15 5.20
CA GLY A 74 -2.26 -14.01 5.34
C GLY A 74 -3.01 -14.67 4.19
N LEU A 75 -2.69 -14.28 2.97
CA LEU A 75 -3.35 -14.75 1.75
C LEU A 75 -2.32 -15.00 0.65
N TYR A 76 -2.38 -16.18 0.05
CA TYR A 76 -1.83 -16.44 -1.27
C TYR A 76 -2.96 -16.47 -2.29
N ALA A 77 -2.80 -15.76 -3.40
CA ALA A 77 -3.76 -15.76 -4.49
C ALA A 77 -3.08 -15.74 -5.86
N THR A 78 -3.68 -16.43 -6.83
CA THR A 78 -3.30 -16.33 -8.24
C THR A 78 -4.13 -15.32 -9.03
N ASP A 79 -5.28 -14.94 -8.49
CA ASP A 79 -6.08 -13.81 -8.94
C ASP A 79 -6.82 -13.24 -7.72
N ILE A 80 -6.81 -11.92 -7.58
CA ILE A 80 -7.63 -11.22 -6.59
C ILE A 80 -8.38 -10.15 -7.34
N THR A 81 -9.70 -10.14 -7.20
CA THR A 81 -10.52 -9.13 -7.86
C THR A 81 -10.80 -7.93 -6.95
N LEU A 82 -10.93 -8.15 -5.64
CA LEU A 82 -11.36 -7.10 -4.70
C LEU A 82 -10.90 -7.38 -3.26
N VAL A 83 -10.32 -6.37 -2.60
CA VAL A 83 -10.08 -6.40 -1.14
C VAL A 83 -10.53 -5.06 -0.55
N VAL A 84 -11.55 -5.10 0.28
CA VAL A 84 -12.19 -3.88 0.81
C VAL A 84 -12.39 -3.99 2.31
N ASP A 85 -12.12 -2.89 3.02
CA ASP A 85 -12.41 -2.77 4.47
C ASP A 85 -11.81 -3.92 5.30
N SER A 86 -10.64 -4.42 4.90
CA SER A 86 -10.03 -5.63 5.46
C SER A 86 -8.70 -5.33 6.15
N THR A 87 -8.23 -6.27 6.97
CA THR A 87 -7.05 -6.05 7.81
C THR A 87 -6.14 -7.28 7.82
N PHE A 88 -4.85 -7.06 7.62
CA PHE A 88 -3.77 -8.05 7.65
C PHE A 88 -2.75 -7.61 8.71
N VAL A 89 -2.71 -8.30 9.85
CA VAL A 89 -1.86 -7.95 10.98
C VAL A 89 -0.96 -9.11 11.36
N GLY A 90 0.35 -8.86 11.47
CA GLY A 90 1.30 -9.82 12.01
C GLY A 90 1.45 -11.11 11.19
N ASN A 91 1.01 -11.11 9.92
CA ASN A 91 1.12 -12.30 9.08
C ASN A 91 2.56 -12.45 8.55
N SER A 92 3.00 -13.69 8.36
CA SER A 92 4.39 -13.98 8.03
C SER A 92 4.56 -14.98 6.89
N ALA A 93 5.44 -14.67 5.94
CA ALA A 93 5.97 -15.58 4.94
C ALA A 93 7.44 -15.88 5.26
N LEU A 94 7.69 -17.04 5.88
CA LEU A 94 8.99 -17.31 6.54
C LEU A 94 10.18 -17.43 5.58
N LYS A 95 9.94 -17.83 4.33
CA LYS A 95 10.98 -18.12 3.34
C LYS A 95 10.67 -17.59 1.94
N GLY A 96 9.73 -16.67 1.81
CA GLY A 96 9.39 -16.09 0.52
C GLY A 96 8.65 -14.78 0.66
N ASN A 97 7.51 -14.66 -0.02
CA ASN A 97 6.97 -13.37 -0.43
C ASN A 97 5.61 -13.09 0.19
N GLY A 98 5.28 -11.81 0.36
CA GLY A 98 3.94 -11.38 0.73
C GLY A 98 3.57 -11.81 2.15
N GLY A 99 4.11 -11.13 3.15
CA GLY A 99 3.82 -11.42 4.55
C GLY A 99 2.31 -11.32 4.81
N GLY A 100 1.69 -10.22 4.36
CA GLY A 100 0.25 -10.07 4.32
C GLY A 100 -0.36 -10.84 3.14
N ILE A 101 -0.09 -10.37 1.92
CA ILE A 101 -0.63 -10.96 0.69
C ILE A 101 0.49 -11.24 -0.31
N ASN A 102 0.51 -12.43 -0.89
CA ASN A 102 1.21 -12.69 -2.14
C ASN A 102 0.21 -12.89 -3.27
N ILE A 103 0.39 -12.13 -4.34
CA ILE A 103 -0.38 -12.24 -5.57
C ILE A 103 0.58 -12.63 -6.68
N THR A 104 0.36 -13.79 -7.26
CA THR A 104 1.15 -14.26 -8.40
C THR A 104 0.26 -14.45 -9.60
N ILE A 105 0.83 -14.50 -10.80
CA ILE A 105 0.12 -14.98 -11.99
C ILE A 105 0.73 -16.29 -12.47
N PRO A 106 0.01 -17.09 -13.27
CA PRO A 106 0.58 -18.28 -13.90
C PRO A 106 1.79 -17.89 -14.76
N VAL A 107 2.92 -18.58 -14.55
CA VAL A 107 4.10 -18.44 -15.41
C VAL A 107 3.87 -19.25 -16.67
N ILE A 108 3.70 -18.60 -17.82
CA ILE A 108 3.56 -19.25 -19.13
C ILE A 108 4.88 -19.07 -19.88
N ASN A 109 5.52 -20.19 -20.27
CA ASN A 109 6.81 -20.18 -21.00
C ASN A 109 7.95 -19.40 -20.31
N GLY A 110 7.95 -19.34 -18.97
CA GLY A 110 8.98 -18.63 -18.21
C GLY A 110 8.79 -17.11 -18.12
N VAL A 111 7.64 -16.59 -18.56
CA VAL A 111 7.25 -15.19 -18.43
C VAL A 111 5.98 -15.11 -17.60
N TYR A 112 5.92 -14.14 -16.68
CA TYR A 112 4.68 -13.74 -16.05
C TYR A 112 3.84 -13.00 -17.11
N GLU A 113 2.84 -13.66 -17.69
CA GLU A 113 1.89 -13.02 -18.60
C GLU A 113 0.72 -12.42 -17.81
N ASP A 114 0.70 -11.10 -17.66
CA ASP A 114 -0.48 -10.39 -17.16
C ASP A 114 -1.61 -10.57 -18.19
N GLN A 115 -2.55 -11.48 -17.90
CA GLN A 115 -3.71 -11.74 -18.75
C GLN A 115 -4.71 -10.56 -18.74
N LEU A 116 -4.50 -9.56 -17.87
CA LEU A 116 -5.30 -8.34 -17.77
C LEU A 116 -4.73 -7.17 -18.61
N ALA A 117 -3.77 -7.44 -19.53
CA ALA A 117 -3.33 -6.50 -20.55
C ALA A 117 -4.50 -6.08 -21.47
N GLY A 118 -5.35 -5.18 -20.98
CA GLY A 118 -6.66 -4.86 -21.55
C GLY A 118 -7.46 -3.77 -20.82
N GLY A 119 -6.95 -3.20 -19.72
CA GLY A 119 -7.54 -2.01 -19.09
C GLY A 119 -8.69 -2.28 -18.10
N ASP A 120 -8.88 -3.52 -17.65
CA ASP A 120 -9.63 -3.79 -16.42
C ASP A 120 -8.70 -3.41 -15.26
N PRO A 121 -9.11 -2.60 -14.26
CA PRO A 121 -8.24 -2.09 -13.19
C PRO A 121 -7.73 -3.16 -12.20
N GLY A 122 -7.55 -4.40 -12.67
CA GLY A 122 -6.89 -5.54 -12.02
C GLY A 122 -6.67 -5.33 -10.53
N LEU A 123 -7.55 -5.91 -9.72
CA LEU A 123 -7.62 -5.70 -8.28
C LEU A 123 -7.75 -4.24 -7.80
N VAL A 124 -8.95 -3.91 -7.29
CA VAL A 124 -9.13 -2.74 -6.43
C VAL A 124 -8.99 -3.13 -4.96
N MET A 125 -8.00 -2.57 -4.30
CA MET A 125 -7.85 -2.61 -2.84
C MET A 125 -8.24 -1.26 -2.25
N THR A 126 -9.12 -1.25 -1.26
CA THR A 126 -9.60 0.01 -0.67
C THR A 126 -9.81 -0.12 0.83
N ARG A 127 -9.41 0.91 1.60
CA ARG A 127 -9.59 0.94 3.06
C ARG A 127 -9.08 -0.34 3.74
N THR A 128 -7.90 -0.79 3.32
CA THR A 128 -7.28 -2.02 3.82
C THR A 128 -6.01 -1.70 4.59
N HIS A 129 -5.77 -2.43 5.68
CA HIS A 129 -4.68 -2.16 6.60
C HIS A 129 -3.69 -3.34 6.66
N PHE A 130 -2.42 -3.07 6.38
CA PHE A 130 -1.30 -4.02 6.52
C PHE A 130 -0.40 -3.56 7.65
N ILE A 131 -0.39 -4.29 8.77
CA ILE A 131 0.31 -3.88 9.98
C ILE A 131 1.24 -4.98 10.46
N GLY A 132 2.54 -4.71 10.55
CA GLY A 132 3.49 -5.65 11.16
C GLY A 132 3.64 -6.97 10.41
N ASN A 133 3.34 -7.01 9.11
CA ASN A 133 3.49 -8.23 8.31
C ASN A 133 4.96 -8.39 7.87
N THR A 134 5.43 -9.63 7.81
CA THR A 134 6.85 -9.94 7.55
C THR A 134 7.00 -10.93 6.41
N ALA A 135 7.93 -10.67 5.49
CA ALA A 135 8.33 -11.60 4.45
C ALA A 135 9.85 -11.72 4.42
N MET A 136 10.38 -12.90 4.11
CA MET A 136 11.84 -13.05 4.00
C MET A 136 12.39 -12.32 2.77
N GLU A 137 11.70 -12.37 1.63
CA GLU A 137 12.24 -11.89 0.36
C GLU A 137 11.56 -10.59 -0.11
N PHE A 138 10.33 -10.68 -0.59
CA PHE A 138 9.63 -9.57 -1.24
C PHE A 138 8.31 -9.25 -0.56
N GLY A 139 8.03 -7.97 -0.35
CA GLY A 139 6.70 -7.49 0.03
C GLY A 139 6.30 -7.91 1.44
N GLY A 140 6.69 -7.15 2.46
CA GLY A 140 6.28 -7.44 3.85
C GLY A 140 4.76 -7.36 3.99
N GLY A 141 4.17 -6.27 3.48
CA GLY A 141 2.72 -6.14 3.33
C GLY A 141 2.21 -6.93 2.13
N ILE A 142 2.58 -6.50 0.92
CA ILE A 142 2.14 -7.12 -0.34
C ILE A 142 3.33 -7.39 -1.26
N SER A 143 3.36 -8.57 -1.87
CA SER A 143 4.17 -8.87 -3.05
C SER A 143 3.26 -9.24 -4.21
N ALA A 144 3.39 -8.57 -5.34
CA ALA A 144 2.48 -8.72 -6.46
C ALA A 144 3.16 -8.83 -7.84
N TYR A 145 2.54 -9.65 -8.68
CA TYR A 145 2.94 -9.92 -10.07
C TYR A 145 1.75 -9.75 -11.02
N GLN A 146 0.82 -8.85 -10.70
CA GLN A 146 -0.28 -8.43 -11.57
C GLN A 146 -0.59 -6.96 -11.31
N SER A 147 -1.27 -6.32 -12.26
CA SER A 147 -1.71 -4.93 -12.10
C SER A 147 -2.60 -4.74 -10.86
N LEU A 148 -2.50 -3.58 -10.19
CA LEU A 148 -3.11 -3.29 -8.88
C LEU A 148 -3.54 -1.83 -8.71
N SER A 149 -4.67 -1.59 -8.07
CA SER A 149 -5.05 -0.24 -7.63
C SER A 149 -5.38 -0.19 -6.15
N ILE A 150 -4.62 0.60 -5.38
CA ILE A 150 -4.71 0.69 -3.92
C ILE A 150 -5.14 2.10 -3.51
N HIS A 151 -6.27 2.19 -2.83
CA HIS A 151 -6.88 3.45 -2.40
C HIS A 151 -7.07 3.49 -0.89
N SER A 152 -6.84 4.66 -0.27
CA SER A 152 -7.20 4.93 1.12
C SER A 152 -6.77 3.82 2.08
N SER A 153 -5.58 3.24 1.86
CA SER A 153 -5.10 2.06 2.57
C SER A 153 -3.81 2.37 3.33
N THR A 154 -3.45 1.55 4.31
CA THR A 154 -2.30 1.83 5.17
C THR A 154 -1.36 0.64 5.26
N PHE A 155 -0.07 0.91 5.18
CA PHE A 155 1.02 -0.04 5.39
C PHE A 155 1.88 0.46 6.54
N ILE A 156 1.83 -0.20 7.69
CA ILE A 156 2.52 0.23 8.90
C ILE A 156 3.41 -0.87 9.44
N GLY A 157 4.71 -0.61 9.61
CA GLY A 157 5.60 -1.54 10.29
C GLY A 157 5.81 -2.87 9.58
N ASN A 158 5.58 -2.96 8.26
CA ASN A 158 5.81 -4.19 7.51
C ASN A 158 7.29 -4.31 7.13
N GLU A 159 7.80 -5.54 7.07
CA GLU A 159 9.22 -5.81 6.89
C GLU A 159 9.48 -6.87 5.80
N ALA A 160 10.44 -6.59 4.92
CA ALA A 160 11.00 -7.56 3.97
C ALA A 160 12.42 -7.19 3.55
N ASN A 161 13.10 -8.08 2.83
CA ASN A 161 14.38 -7.72 2.20
C ASN A 161 14.19 -6.65 1.12
N TYR A 162 13.13 -6.78 0.30
CA TYR A 162 12.73 -5.82 -0.73
C TYR A 162 11.24 -5.48 -0.59
N GLY A 163 10.90 -4.20 -0.61
CA GLY A 163 9.51 -3.79 -0.52
C GLY A 163 8.92 -4.05 0.86
N GLY A 164 9.47 -3.40 1.89
CA GLY A 164 9.01 -3.58 3.28
C GLY A 164 7.49 -3.45 3.39
N GLY A 165 6.92 -2.41 2.77
CA GLY A 165 5.47 -2.30 2.60
C GLY A 165 4.96 -3.04 1.37
N TYR A 166 5.62 -2.81 0.22
CA TYR A 166 5.11 -3.25 -1.08
C TYR A 166 6.23 -3.60 -2.07
N TYR A 167 6.05 -4.70 -2.80
CA TYR A 167 6.88 -5.08 -3.94
C TYR A 167 6.02 -5.40 -5.18
N GLN A 168 6.45 -4.92 -6.35
CA GLN A 168 5.89 -5.30 -7.65
C GLN A 168 6.96 -5.95 -8.54
N GLY A 169 6.63 -7.06 -9.19
CA GLY A 169 7.49 -7.71 -10.19
C GLY A 169 7.00 -7.66 -11.65
N THR A 170 5.74 -7.30 -11.90
CA THR A 170 5.19 -7.05 -13.26
C THR A 170 3.82 -6.37 -13.17
N GLY A 171 3.31 -5.76 -14.23
CA GLY A 171 2.02 -5.05 -14.26
C GLY A 171 2.08 -3.63 -13.72
N ASP A 172 0.96 -2.92 -13.79
CA ASP A 172 0.84 -1.51 -13.41
C ASP A 172 0.36 -1.34 -11.97
N ALA A 173 0.61 -0.18 -11.34
CA ALA A 173 0.06 0.12 -10.04
C ALA A 173 -0.38 1.57 -9.88
N LEU A 174 -1.50 1.78 -9.18
CA LEU A 174 -2.00 3.11 -8.81
C LEU A 174 -2.24 3.17 -7.30
N PHE A 175 -1.53 4.06 -6.60
CA PHE A 175 -1.73 4.34 -5.19
C PHE A 175 -2.35 5.72 -4.99
N ILE A 176 -3.49 5.79 -4.31
CA ILE A 176 -4.20 7.03 -4.02
C ILE A 176 -4.53 7.12 -2.53
N ASN A 177 -4.26 8.25 -1.87
CA ASN A 177 -4.57 8.46 -0.46
C ASN A 177 -3.98 7.37 0.46
N THR A 178 -2.80 6.86 0.11
CA THR A 178 -2.20 5.70 0.79
C THR A 178 -1.09 6.14 1.75
N LEU A 179 -1.09 5.55 2.95
CA LEU A 179 -0.06 5.76 3.96
C LEU A 179 0.93 4.59 3.98
N PHE A 180 2.22 4.88 3.88
CA PHE A 180 3.30 3.95 4.15
C PHE A 180 4.14 4.49 5.30
N ALA A 181 4.00 3.94 6.50
CA ALA A 181 4.72 4.41 7.68
C ALA A 181 5.54 3.28 8.31
N LYS A 182 6.79 3.57 8.70
CA LYS A 182 7.62 2.67 9.51
C LYS A 182 7.85 1.29 8.88
N ASN A 183 7.64 1.13 7.58
CA ASN A 183 7.96 -0.11 6.90
C ASN A 183 9.48 -0.19 6.72
N THR A 184 10.03 -1.40 6.76
CA THR A 184 11.47 -1.63 6.80
C THR A 184 11.92 -2.50 5.65
N ALA A 185 12.97 -2.06 4.96
CA ALA A 185 13.65 -2.83 3.91
C ALA A 185 15.10 -3.12 4.33
N LEU A 186 15.45 -4.39 4.52
CA LEU A 186 16.67 -4.78 5.24
C LEU A 186 17.98 -4.65 4.42
N THR A 187 17.93 -4.61 3.08
CA THR A 187 19.16 -4.69 2.24
C THR A 187 19.18 -3.72 1.06
N ALA A 188 19.58 -2.46 1.27
CA ALA A 188 19.73 -1.43 0.20
C ALA A 188 18.49 -1.26 -0.72
N ALA A 189 17.36 -1.77 -0.28
CA ALA A 189 16.10 -1.83 -0.98
C ALA A 189 15.17 -0.72 -0.49
N SER A 190 13.92 -0.79 -0.91
CA SER A 190 12.97 0.30 -0.74
C SER A 190 11.74 -0.16 0.00
N VAL A 191 11.08 0.76 0.71
CA VAL A 191 9.77 0.50 1.32
C VAL A 191 8.74 0.11 0.25
N ILE A 192 8.78 0.82 -0.88
CA ILE A 192 8.09 0.50 -2.12
C ILE A 192 9.15 0.11 -3.15
N ALA A 193 9.26 -1.18 -3.46
CA ALA A 193 10.20 -1.69 -4.45
C ALA A 193 9.47 -2.00 -5.77
N TRP A 194 9.80 -1.26 -6.81
CA TRP A 194 9.19 -1.35 -8.13
C TRP A 194 10.15 -2.00 -9.13
N ASP A 195 9.91 -3.27 -9.41
CA ASP A 195 10.69 -4.11 -10.33
C ASP A 195 9.77 -4.63 -11.45
N SER A 196 8.93 -3.73 -11.98
CA SER A 196 7.97 -4.00 -13.03
C SER A 196 8.26 -3.11 -14.25
N PRO A 197 8.14 -3.62 -15.49
CA PRO A 197 8.24 -2.80 -16.69
C PRO A 197 7.02 -1.87 -16.90
N GLY A 198 5.97 -2.02 -16.09
CA GLY A 198 4.75 -1.21 -16.13
C GLY A 198 4.89 0.18 -15.50
N ASP A 199 3.74 0.82 -15.35
CA ASP A 199 3.62 2.18 -14.80
C ASP A 199 3.17 2.17 -13.34
N LEU A 200 3.92 2.86 -12.49
CA LEU A 200 3.56 3.16 -11.10
C LEU A 200 3.11 4.62 -10.98
N SER A 201 1.86 4.84 -10.60
CA SER A 201 1.34 6.16 -10.23
C SER A 201 1.06 6.24 -8.74
N ILE A 202 1.62 7.24 -8.07
CA ILE A 202 1.40 7.50 -6.64
C ILE A 202 0.91 8.94 -6.50
N LEU A 203 -0.33 9.09 -6.03
CA LEU A 203 -1.03 10.36 -5.90
C LEU A 203 -1.52 10.52 -4.47
N HIS A 204 -1.27 11.68 -3.85
CA HIS A 204 -1.73 11.93 -2.49
C HIS A 204 -1.30 10.82 -1.52
N ALA A 205 -0.03 10.42 -1.53
CA ALA A 205 0.49 9.46 -0.57
C ALA A 205 1.31 10.15 0.51
N THR A 206 1.39 9.52 1.68
CA THR A 206 2.32 9.91 2.73
C THR A 206 3.22 8.72 3.04
N ILE A 207 4.53 8.89 2.83
CA ILE A 207 5.55 7.86 2.95
C ILE A 207 6.58 8.33 3.97
N VAL A 208 6.66 7.64 5.10
CA VAL A 208 7.41 8.06 6.28
C VAL A 208 8.25 6.91 6.84
N GLY A 209 9.56 7.13 6.98
CA GLY A 209 10.46 6.21 7.68
C GLY A 209 10.21 6.18 9.20
N ASP A 210 10.66 5.13 9.88
CA ASP A 210 10.70 5.10 11.37
C ASP A 210 12.00 5.77 11.89
N THR A 211 13.09 5.55 11.17
CA THR A 211 14.40 6.21 11.34
C THR A 211 15.02 6.45 9.95
N GLN A 212 16.03 7.32 9.87
CA GLN A 212 16.85 7.51 8.66
C GLN A 212 17.71 6.29 8.30
N ASP A 213 17.51 5.11 8.91
CA ASP A 213 18.28 3.90 8.56
C ASP A 213 17.70 3.15 7.35
N ASN A 214 16.46 3.46 6.95
CA ASN A 214 15.84 2.86 5.78
C ASN A 214 16.54 3.34 4.49
N PRO A 215 16.94 2.44 3.58
CA PRO A 215 17.80 2.83 2.45
C PRO A 215 17.09 3.75 1.48
N SER A 216 15.84 3.45 1.15
CA SER A 216 15.02 4.33 0.30
C SER A 216 13.52 4.18 0.53
N ALA A 217 12.76 5.24 0.27
CA ALA A 217 11.30 5.18 0.33
C ALA A 217 10.76 4.44 -0.90
N ILE A 218 11.14 4.88 -2.09
CA ILE A 218 10.73 4.31 -3.38
C ILE A 218 11.97 3.93 -4.17
N GLY A 219 12.02 2.70 -4.69
CA GLY A 219 13.08 2.22 -5.57
C GLY A 219 12.52 1.77 -6.91
N ILE A 220 13.04 2.37 -7.98
CA ILE A 220 12.61 2.09 -9.36
C ILE A 220 13.72 1.31 -10.07
N PHE A 221 13.51 0.01 -10.23
CA PHE A 221 14.45 -0.91 -10.87
C PHE A 221 14.19 -1.06 -12.38
N ASP A 222 12.93 -0.95 -12.78
CA ASP A 222 12.46 -0.94 -14.18
C ASP A 222 11.18 -0.09 -14.31
N GLY A 223 10.65 0.09 -15.52
CA GLY A 223 9.36 0.74 -15.77
C GLY A 223 9.35 2.25 -15.50
N SER A 224 8.19 2.77 -15.08
CA SER A 224 8.02 4.20 -14.84
C SER A 224 7.35 4.54 -13.50
N LEU A 225 7.69 5.71 -12.95
CA LEU A 225 7.05 6.34 -11.80
C LEU A 225 6.48 7.70 -12.19
N TRP A 226 5.22 7.93 -11.84
CA TRP A 226 4.62 9.24 -11.67
C TRP A 226 4.28 9.46 -10.19
N LEU A 227 4.93 10.42 -9.54
CA LEU A 227 4.67 10.81 -8.16
C LEU A 227 4.16 12.25 -8.10
N ALA A 228 2.96 12.45 -7.55
CA ALA A 228 2.42 13.81 -7.37
C ALA A 228 1.66 13.97 -6.06
N ASN A 229 1.63 15.22 -5.56
CA ASN A 229 0.95 15.60 -4.33
C ASN A 229 1.26 14.69 -3.14
N SER A 230 2.49 14.17 -3.05
CA SER A 230 2.84 13.16 -2.04
C SER A 230 3.95 13.64 -1.12
N ILE A 231 3.92 13.17 0.13
CA ILE A 231 4.95 13.42 1.14
C ILE A 231 5.91 12.24 1.18
N VAL A 232 7.21 12.51 1.10
CA VAL A 232 8.29 11.52 1.31
C VAL A 232 9.29 12.07 2.31
N THR A 233 9.37 11.44 3.49
CA THR A 233 10.18 11.97 4.59
C THR A 233 10.84 10.90 5.46
N GLN A 234 12.00 11.23 6.02
CA GLN A 234 12.76 10.40 6.96
C GLN A 234 13.42 9.16 6.35
N PHE A 235 14.06 9.31 5.18
CA PHE A 235 14.82 8.24 4.51
C PHE A 235 16.26 8.66 4.20
N ILE A 236 17.16 7.70 3.97
CA ILE A 236 18.46 8.04 3.35
C ILE A 236 18.20 8.60 1.94
N ILE A 237 17.40 7.89 1.15
CA ILE A 237 17.01 8.31 -0.20
C ILE A 237 15.48 8.36 -0.30
N GLY A 238 14.89 9.49 -0.69
CA GLY A 238 13.45 9.57 -0.94
C GLY A 238 13.06 8.66 -2.12
N ILE A 239 13.56 8.98 -3.31
CA ILE A 239 13.37 8.19 -4.53
C ILE A 239 14.73 7.73 -5.06
N ARG A 240 14.89 6.43 -5.26
CA ARG A 240 16.09 5.84 -5.87
C ARG A 240 15.77 5.29 -7.25
N ASN A 241 16.18 6.00 -8.29
CA ASN A 241 16.05 5.53 -9.66
C ASN A 241 17.30 4.76 -10.11
N ILE A 242 17.14 3.45 -10.35
CA ILE A 242 18.22 2.54 -10.73
C ILE A 242 18.17 2.24 -12.22
N GLY A 243 16.97 2.04 -12.78
CA GLY A 243 16.81 1.58 -14.16
C GLY A 243 15.55 2.04 -14.89
N GLY A 244 14.68 2.84 -14.26
CA GLY A 244 13.41 3.26 -14.85
C GLY A 244 13.34 4.75 -15.20
N ILE A 245 12.12 5.21 -15.46
CA ILE A 245 11.80 6.61 -15.75
C ILE A 245 11.07 7.20 -14.55
N VAL A 246 11.65 8.25 -13.94
CA VAL A 246 11.00 8.96 -12.83
C VAL A 246 10.50 10.32 -13.30
N ASN A 247 9.18 10.51 -13.21
CA ASN A 247 8.51 11.80 -13.32
C ASN A 247 7.88 12.13 -11.98
N GLN A 248 8.08 13.34 -11.49
CA GLN A 248 7.53 13.75 -10.20
C GLN A 248 7.31 15.27 -10.19
N ASP A 249 6.27 15.75 -9.52
CA ASP A 249 6.08 17.18 -9.23
C ASP A 249 5.08 17.40 -8.10
N TYR A 250 5.06 18.60 -7.49
CA TYR A 250 4.15 18.95 -6.39
C TYR A 250 4.28 18.04 -5.15
N ASN A 251 5.47 17.49 -4.90
CA ASN A 251 5.72 16.62 -3.76
C ASN A 251 6.39 17.39 -2.63
N LEU A 252 6.20 16.94 -1.40
CA LEU A 252 6.94 17.44 -0.24
C LEU A 252 8.02 16.43 0.12
N PHE A 253 9.26 16.87 0.10
CA PHE A 253 10.39 16.13 0.62
C PHE A 253 10.92 16.79 1.87
N TYR A 254 11.18 16.02 2.91
CA TYR A 254 11.69 16.57 4.18
C TYR A 254 12.50 15.54 4.94
N GLN A 255 13.63 15.95 5.53
CA GLN A 255 14.48 15.05 6.32
C GLN A 255 14.91 13.76 5.60
N ASN A 256 15.02 13.81 4.27
CA ASN A 256 15.77 12.80 3.53
C ASN A 256 17.23 13.27 3.41
N ASP A 257 18.20 12.36 3.47
CA ASP A 257 19.60 12.74 3.20
C ASP A 257 19.77 13.13 1.73
N THR A 258 19.03 12.47 0.84
CA THR A 258 18.92 12.76 -0.58
C THR A 258 17.48 12.55 -1.02
N ASP A 259 16.82 13.60 -1.53
CA ASP A 259 15.43 13.46 -1.95
C ASP A 259 15.28 12.53 -3.15
N ILE A 260 16.16 12.64 -4.14
CA ILE A 260 16.15 11.81 -5.34
C ILE A 260 17.59 11.46 -5.76
N ASP A 261 17.88 10.17 -5.86
CA ASP A 261 19.09 9.61 -6.46
C ASP A 261 18.77 9.02 -7.85
N GLY A 262 19.62 9.29 -8.84
CA GLY A 262 19.40 8.93 -10.23
C GLY A 262 18.73 10.02 -11.09
N THR A 263 18.35 9.66 -12.32
CA THR A 263 17.74 10.58 -13.29
C THR A 263 16.24 10.77 -13.04
N TYR A 264 15.74 12.00 -13.13
CA TYR A 264 14.32 12.30 -13.01
C TYR A 264 13.92 13.52 -13.84
N THR A 265 12.62 13.69 -14.05
CA THR A 265 12.00 14.88 -14.67
C THR A 265 10.95 15.48 -13.74
N GLY A 266 10.81 16.81 -13.77
CA GLY A 266 9.86 17.57 -12.97
C GLY A 266 10.44 18.06 -11.64
N GLY A 267 9.56 18.36 -10.68
CA GLY A 267 9.92 18.80 -9.33
C GLY A 267 10.07 20.31 -9.14
N THR A 268 9.70 21.12 -10.12
CA THR A 268 9.76 22.59 -10.00
C THR A 268 8.79 23.14 -8.97
N HIS A 269 7.76 22.37 -8.62
CA HIS A 269 6.75 22.73 -7.62
C HIS A 269 6.89 21.93 -6.32
N ASN A 270 7.99 21.19 -6.15
CA ASN A 270 8.23 20.48 -4.90
C ASN A 270 8.45 21.44 -3.73
N VAL A 271 8.05 20.98 -2.55
CA VAL A 271 8.16 21.70 -1.30
C VAL A 271 9.23 21.04 -0.43
N ASP A 272 10.12 21.85 0.14
CA ASP A 272 11.00 21.46 1.23
C ASP A 272 10.51 22.12 2.52
N GLY A 273 10.01 21.32 3.45
CA GLY A 273 9.50 21.84 4.72
C GLY A 273 8.88 20.76 5.61
N ASN A 274 8.75 21.08 6.89
CA ASN A 274 8.23 20.13 7.87
C ASN A 274 6.73 19.83 7.61
N PRO A 275 6.33 18.57 7.37
CA PRO A 275 4.92 18.20 7.20
C PRO A 275 4.11 18.31 8.51
N ASN A 276 4.78 18.49 9.66
CA ASN A 276 4.17 18.82 10.94
C ASN A 276 3.00 17.91 11.31
N PHE A 277 3.20 16.59 11.21
CA PHE A 277 2.19 15.59 11.53
C PHE A 277 1.69 15.73 12.98
N ILE A 278 0.39 15.47 13.21
CA ILE A 278 -0.26 15.68 14.51
C ILE A 278 0.33 14.79 15.63
N ALA A 279 0.44 13.48 15.41
CA ALA A 279 0.90 12.53 16.42
C ALA A 279 1.50 11.26 15.78
N PRO A 280 2.63 11.37 15.07
CA PRO A 280 3.26 10.25 14.33
C PRO A 280 3.71 9.10 15.25
N GLU A 281 4.00 9.35 16.52
CA GLU A 281 4.28 8.34 17.53
C GLU A 281 3.09 7.40 17.78
N ASN A 282 1.87 7.88 17.52
CA ASN A 282 0.63 7.13 17.61
C ASN A 282 0.09 6.69 16.23
N ASN A 283 0.95 6.71 15.20
CA ASN A 283 0.60 6.46 13.80
C ASN A 283 -0.44 7.42 13.22
N ASN A 284 -0.58 8.62 13.80
CA ASN A 284 -1.44 9.67 13.26
C ASN A 284 -0.60 10.65 12.43
N TYR A 285 -0.66 10.45 11.12
CA TYR A 285 0.09 11.21 10.12
C TYR A 285 -0.72 12.32 9.46
N HIS A 286 -1.89 12.68 10.00
CA HIS A 286 -2.63 13.85 9.50
C HIS A 286 -1.80 15.12 9.67
N LEU A 287 -1.97 16.06 8.75
CA LEU A 287 -1.27 17.33 8.74
C LEU A 287 -1.67 18.18 9.95
N GLY A 288 -0.70 18.86 10.55
CA GLY A 288 -0.91 19.86 11.58
C GLY A 288 -1.03 21.28 11.02
N PRO A 289 -1.46 22.27 11.83
CA PRO A 289 -1.81 23.62 11.37
C PRO A 289 -0.65 24.47 10.85
N SER A 290 0.59 24.04 11.09
CA SER A 290 1.82 24.68 10.59
C SER A 290 2.54 23.84 9.54
N SER A 291 1.85 22.87 8.94
CA SER A 291 2.44 22.00 7.93
C SER A 291 2.84 22.78 6.68
N ALA A 292 4.03 22.46 6.16
CA ALA A 292 4.48 22.98 4.87
C ALA A 292 3.73 22.35 3.68
N ALA A 293 2.96 21.27 3.91
CA ALA A 293 2.17 20.60 2.89
C ALA A 293 0.83 21.29 2.58
N LEU A 294 0.41 22.25 3.41
CA LEU A 294 -0.89 22.92 3.29
C LEU A 294 -0.99 23.79 2.04
N ASP A 295 -2.05 23.59 1.26
CA ASP A 295 -2.40 24.33 0.04
C ASP A 295 -1.29 24.31 -1.05
N MET A 296 -0.37 23.34 -1.00
CA MET A 296 0.80 23.27 -1.89
C MET A 296 0.66 22.28 -3.06
N GLY A 297 -0.41 21.50 -3.11
CA GLY A 297 -0.69 20.52 -4.15
C GLY A 297 -1.35 21.12 -5.40
N THR A 298 -1.71 20.25 -6.34
CA THR A 298 -2.43 20.60 -7.57
C THR A 298 -3.59 19.65 -7.86
N ASP A 299 -4.50 20.03 -8.77
CA ASP A 299 -5.57 19.13 -9.20
C ASP A 299 -5.01 17.99 -10.04
N VAL A 300 -5.03 16.78 -9.47
CA VAL A 300 -4.66 15.52 -10.14
C VAL A 300 -5.87 14.60 -10.36
N GLY A 301 -7.09 15.12 -10.24
CA GLY A 301 -8.34 14.40 -10.52
C GLY A 301 -8.85 13.51 -9.39
N ILE A 302 -8.35 13.67 -8.17
CA ILE A 302 -8.79 12.92 -6.98
C ILE A 302 -9.74 13.80 -6.16
N ALA A 303 -11.00 13.37 -6.02
CA ALA A 303 -12.05 14.21 -5.45
C ALA A 303 -12.11 14.24 -3.93
N PHE A 304 -11.61 13.20 -3.25
CA PHE A 304 -11.69 13.05 -1.80
C PHE A 304 -10.39 12.53 -1.21
N ASP A 305 -10.09 12.91 0.02
CA ASP A 305 -8.95 12.42 0.80
C ASP A 305 -9.24 11.07 1.50
N VAL A 306 -8.36 10.65 2.40
CA VAL A 306 -8.52 9.43 3.21
C VAL A 306 -9.71 9.46 4.17
N ASP A 307 -10.08 10.64 4.68
CA ASP A 307 -11.17 10.85 5.65
C ASP A 307 -12.52 11.13 4.98
N GLY A 308 -12.52 11.31 3.66
CA GLY A 308 -13.69 11.67 2.87
C GLY A 308 -13.93 13.17 2.77
N HIS A 309 -12.97 14.02 3.13
CA HIS A 309 -13.01 15.45 2.84
C HIS A 309 -12.80 15.70 1.34
N PRO A 310 -13.53 16.66 0.73
CA PRO A 310 -13.33 17.01 -0.66
C PRO A 310 -11.95 17.65 -0.90
N ARG A 311 -11.35 17.38 -2.06
CA ARG A 311 -10.13 18.06 -2.52
C ARG A 311 -10.47 19.14 -3.56
N PRO A 312 -10.03 20.40 -3.40
CA PRO A 312 -9.33 20.93 -2.23
C PRO A 312 -10.26 21.12 -1.03
N TYR A 313 -9.74 20.99 0.20
CA TYR A 313 -10.45 21.36 1.42
C TYR A 313 -9.91 22.68 1.99
N GLY A 314 -10.39 23.82 1.49
CA GLY A 314 -9.91 25.12 1.95
C GLY A 314 -9.43 25.99 0.79
N LEU A 315 -8.19 26.48 0.85
CA LEU A 315 -7.67 27.46 -0.11
C LEU A 315 -6.98 26.80 -1.31
N GLY A 316 -6.49 25.57 -1.16
CA GLY A 316 -5.79 24.80 -2.16
C GLY A 316 -5.79 23.31 -1.82
N PHE A 317 -5.12 22.52 -2.65
CA PHE A 317 -4.95 21.09 -2.42
C PHE A 317 -3.81 20.89 -1.44
N ASP A 318 -3.98 20.01 -0.47
CA ASP A 318 -2.88 19.62 0.41
C ASP A 318 -2.02 18.53 -0.24
N VAL A 319 -0.71 18.60 0.02
CA VAL A 319 0.22 17.52 -0.32
C VAL A 319 0.15 16.45 0.76
N GLY A 320 -0.02 15.19 0.38
CA GLY A 320 -0.19 14.06 1.29
C GLY A 320 -1.56 13.38 1.17
N TYR A 321 -1.74 12.34 1.99
CA TYR A 321 -2.92 11.46 1.96
C TYR A 321 -4.19 12.03 2.58
N ASP A 322 -4.07 13.09 3.39
CA ASP A 322 -5.18 13.81 4.02
C ASP A 322 -5.27 15.26 3.51
N GLU A 323 -6.46 15.85 3.62
CA GLU A 323 -6.66 17.30 3.58
C GLU A 323 -6.89 17.81 5.00
N ALA A 324 -6.15 18.84 5.38
CA ALA A 324 -6.16 19.36 6.73
C ALA A 324 -7.39 20.25 6.96
N ASN A 325 -8.27 19.80 7.83
CA ASN A 325 -9.43 20.58 8.23
C ASN A 325 -9.07 21.60 9.33
N PHE A 326 -8.45 22.70 8.93
CA PHE A 326 -8.34 23.90 9.75
C PHE A 326 -9.28 24.97 9.22
N ILE A 327 -10.60 24.70 9.25
CA ILE A 327 -11.55 25.82 9.18
C ILE A 327 -11.08 26.83 10.24
N PRO A 328 -10.87 28.12 9.89
CA PRO A 328 -10.57 29.14 10.88
C PRO A 328 -11.72 29.13 11.89
N GLN A 329 -11.52 28.52 13.05
CA GLN A 329 -12.55 28.52 14.09
C GLN A 329 -12.84 29.96 14.46
N ASP A 330 -14.08 30.37 14.21
CA ASP A 330 -14.84 31.35 14.96
C ASP A 330 -14.05 32.56 15.49
N ILE A 331 -13.95 33.60 14.65
CA ILE A 331 -13.92 34.96 15.19
C ILE A 331 -15.28 35.17 15.89
N TYR A 332 -15.40 34.78 17.15
CA TYR A 332 -16.40 35.34 18.05
C TYR A 332 -16.03 36.81 18.24
N LEU A 333 -16.63 37.68 17.42
CA LEU A 333 -16.74 39.09 17.80
C LEU A 333 -17.51 39.13 19.11
N PRO A 334 -16.95 39.62 20.23
CA PRO A 334 -17.75 39.82 21.42
C PRO A 334 -18.86 40.80 21.05
N MET A 335 -20.13 40.38 21.20
CA MET A 335 -21.23 41.33 21.16
C MET A 335 -21.00 42.34 22.28
N ILE A 336 -20.65 43.56 21.90
CA ILE A 336 -20.77 44.72 22.80
C ILE A 336 -22.26 45.05 22.81
N GLU A 337 -22.99 44.51 23.78
CA GLU A 337 -24.28 45.09 24.15
C GLU A 337 -24.01 46.46 24.80
N ARG A 338 -24.61 47.51 24.22
CA ARG A 338 -24.66 48.86 24.77
C ARG A 338 -25.90 49.04 25.62
#